data_AF-A0A2K3K4L2-F1
#
_entry.id   AF-A0A2K3K4L2-F1
#
_cell.length_a   1.000
_cell.length_b   1.000
_cell.length_c   1.000
_cell.angle_alpha   90.00
_cell.angle_beta   90.00
_cell.angle_gamma   90.00
#
_symmetry.space_group_name_H-M   'P 1'
#
loop_
_entity.id
_entity.type
_entity.pdbx_description
1 polymer ?
#
loop_
_entity_poly.entity_id
_entity_poly.type
_entity_poly.pdbx_seq_one_letter_code
_entity_poly.pdbx_strand_id
1 'polypeptide(L)'
;VKRQAISRAYRIGQKKVVYIYQLLAEGTTEEEKYGKQAEKDRLSELLFSAKTADNDGESKNYAVKFEDSVLDKMTRHEKLRDMFVKCVVLMKERDLV
;
A
#
# COMPACT_ATOMS: atom_id res chain seq x y z
N VAL A 1 -10.89 4.67 7.87
CA VAL A 1 -11.58 5.05 6.62
C VAL A 1 -10.87 4.58 5.35
N LYS A 2 -9.55 4.75 5.19
CA LYS A 2 -8.80 4.31 3.96
C LYS A 2 -9.09 2.87 3.50
N ARG A 3 -9.10 1.91 4.44
CA ARG A 3 -9.44 0.50 4.16
C ARG A 3 -10.80 0.31 3.49
N GLN A 4 -11.79 1.16 3.83
CA GLN A 4 -13.12 1.10 3.24
C GLN A 4 -13.12 1.58 1.78
N ALA A 5 -12.32 2.59 1.43
CA ALA A 5 -12.15 3.01 0.05
C ALA A 5 -11.43 1.92 -0.78
N ILE A 6 -10.42 1.28 -0.20
CA ILE A 6 -9.70 0.15 -0.82
C ILE A 6 -10.66 -1.00 -1.11
N SER A 7 -11.53 -1.37 -0.17
CA SER A 7 -12.52 -2.45 -0.39
C SER A 7 -13.62 -2.09 -1.38
N ARG A 8 -13.81 -0.79 -1.72
CA ARG A 8 -14.65 -0.41 -2.86
C ARG A 8 -13.96 -0.66 -4.20
N ALA A 9 -12.65 -0.46 -4.27
CA ALA A 9 -11.86 -0.70 -5.49
C ALA A 9 -11.60 -2.21 -5.72
N TYR A 10 -11.42 -2.97 -4.63
CA TYR A 10 -11.29 -4.42 -4.62
C TYR A 10 -12.64 -5.07 -4.34
N ARG A 11 -13.34 -5.47 -5.40
CA ARG A 11 -14.64 -6.14 -5.30
C ARG A 11 -14.71 -7.37 -6.20
N ILE A 12 -15.62 -8.28 -5.86
CA ILE A 12 -15.93 -9.47 -6.65
C ILE A 12 -16.24 -9.03 -8.10
N GLY A 13 -15.55 -9.63 -9.06
CA GLY A 13 -15.63 -9.27 -10.48
C GLY A 13 -14.46 -8.40 -10.99
N GLN A 14 -13.57 -7.94 -10.10
CA GLN A 14 -12.34 -7.27 -10.52
C GLN A 14 -11.38 -8.28 -11.16
N LYS A 15 -10.99 -8.02 -12.43
CA LYS A 15 -10.11 -8.92 -13.21
C LYS A 15 -8.67 -8.42 -13.35
N LYS A 16 -8.41 -7.17 -12.95
CA LYS A 16 -7.11 -6.51 -13.10
C LYS A 16 -6.49 -6.18 -11.74
N VAL A 17 -5.16 -6.07 -11.70
CA VAL A 17 -4.42 -5.62 -10.51
C VAL A 17 -4.81 -4.16 -10.21
N VAL A 18 -5.10 -3.87 -8.94
CA VAL A 18 -5.46 -2.50 -8.50
C VAL A 18 -4.26 -1.89 -7.78
N TYR A 19 -3.76 -0.80 -8.34
CA TYR A 19 -2.67 -0.02 -7.77
C TYR A 19 -3.25 1.07 -6.88
N ILE A 20 -2.69 1.26 -5.69
CA ILE A 20 -3.11 2.31 -4.75
C ILE A 20 -1.94 3.27 -4.59
N TYR A 21 -2.14 4.50 -5.06
CA TYR A 21 -1.17 5.58 -4.87
C TYR A 21 -1.63 6.47 -3.73
N GLN A 22 -0.76 6.66 -2.74
CA GLN A 22 -1.00 7.61 -1.67
C GLN A 22 -0.05 8.78 -1.84
N LEU A 23 -0.58 9.94 -2.20
CA LEU A 23 0.17 11.18 -2.29
C LEU A 23 0.25 11.83 -0.92
N LEU A 24 1.44 12.33 -0.57
CA LEU A 24 1.73 13.03 0.68
C LEU A 24 2.47 14.31 0.30
N ALA A 25 2.01 15.46 0.80
CA ALA A 25 2.71 16.71 0.58
C ALA A 25 3.93 16.84 1.52
N GLU A 26 5.11 17.01 0.93
CA GLU A 26 6.36 17.22 1.66
C GLU A 26 6.30 18.50 2.52
N GLY A 27 6.88 18.44 3.72
CA GLY A 27 6.95 19.58 4.64
C GLY A 27 5.63 19.93 5.33
N THR A 28 4.58 19.12 5.13
CA THR A 28 3.29 19.31 5.79
C THR A 28 3.07 18.31 6.91
N THR A 29 2.07 18.56 7.75
CA THR A 29 1.65 17.62 8.81
C THR A 29 1.16 16.27 8.28
N GLU A 30 0.97 16.10 6.96
CA GLU A 30 0.51 14.86 6.35
C GLU A 30 1.52 13.72 6.48
N GLU A 31 2.82 14.00 6.35
CA GLU A 31 3.88 13.00 6.45
C GLU A 31 4.00 12.47 7.89
N GLU A 32 3.99 13.37 8.88
CA GLU A 32 4.06 13.01 10.30
C GLU A 32 2.82 12.21 10.74
N LYS A 33 1.62 12.63 10.30
CA LYS A 33 0.37 11.89 10.54
C LYS A 33 0.41 10.51 9.90
N TYR A 34 0.97 10.41 8.69
CA TYR A 34 1.11 9.13 8.00
C TYR A 34 2.01 8.17 8.78
N GLY A 35 3.18 8.61 9.24
CA GLY A 35 4.10 7.79 10.03
C GLY A 35 3.45 7.26 11.31
N LYS A 36 2.84 8.14 12.09
CA LYS A 36 2.12 7.77 13.32
C LYS A 36 0.97 6.79 13.07
N GLN A 37 0.27 6.91 11.94
CA GLN A 37 -0.80 5.99 11.58
C GLN A 37 -0.26 4.64 11.11
N ALA A 38 0.83 4.61 10.36
CA ALA A 38 1.47 3.38 9.90
C ALA A 38 2.00 2.54 11.08
N GLU A 39 2.59 3.20 12.09
CA GLU A 39 3.02 2.51 13.31
C GLU A 39 1.86 1.91 14.09
N LYS A 40 0.77 2.66 14.25
CA LYS A 40 -0.46 2.16 14.90
C LYS A 40 -1.04 0.97 14.15
N ASP A 41 -1.09 1.04 12.83
CA ASP A 41 -1.62 -0.03 12.00
C ASP A 41 -0.74 -1.29 12.12
N ARG A 42 0.59 -1.15 12.09
CA ARG A 42 1.53 -2.28 12.27
C ARG A 42 1.41 -2.92 13.65
N LEU A 43 1.33 -2.11 14.71
CA LEU A 43 1.15 -2.61 16.08
C LEU A 43 -0.20 -3.32 16.25
N SER A 44 -1.26 -2.77 15.64
CA SER A 44 -2.57 -3.42 15.60
C SER A 44 -2.51 -4.76 14.89
N GLU A 45 -1.85 -4.83 13.73
CA GLU A 45 -1.69 -6.05 12.94
C GLU A 45 -0.96 -7.13 13.74
N LEU A 46 0.16 -6.81 14.40
CA LEU A 46 0.87 -7.73 15.28
C LEU A 46 0.00 -8.24 16.44
N LEU A 47 -0.77 -7.35 17.07
CA LEU A 47 -1.64 -7.71 18.20
C LEU A 47 -2.78 -8.66 17.80
N PHE A 48 -3.33 -8.49 16.60
CA PHE A 48 -4.44 -9.31 16.11
C PHE A 48 -3.96 -10.57 15.36
N SER A 49 -2.79 -10.53 14.73
CA SER A 49 -2.14 -11.70 14.09
C SER A 49 -1.70 -12.75 15.12
N ALA A 50 -1.26 -12.34 16.31
CA ALA A 50 -0.90 -13.26 17.39
C ALA A 50 -2.07 -14.15 17.87
N LYS A 51 -3.32 -13.81 17.54
CA LYS A 51 -4.52 -14.58 17.93
C LYS A 51 -4.98 -15.59 16.89
N THR A 52 -4.37 -15.61 15.69
CA THR A 52 -4.75 -16.50 14.58
C THR A 52 -3.67 -17.55 14.28
N ALA A 53 -2.77 -17.81 15.22
CA ALA A 53 -1.66 -18.76 15.05
C ALA A 53 -2.10 -20.25 14.96
N ASP A 54 -3.39 -20.55 15.11
CA ASP A 54 -3.91 -21.92 15.06
C ASP A 54 -4.51 -22.32 13.70
N ASN A 55 -4.48 -21.46 12.67
CA ASN A 55 -4.92 -21.91 11.35
C ASN A 55 -4.22 -21.20 10.18
N ASP A 56 -3.75 -22.05 9.27
CA ASP A 56 -3.35 -21.83 7.87
C ASP A 56 -2.06 -21.08 7.51
N GLY A 57 -1.20 -21.85 6.85
CA GLY A 57 -0.64 -21.50 5.55
C GLY A 57 0.55 -20.54 5.56
N GLU A 58 1.75 -21.09 5.40
CA GLU A 58 2.97 -20.31 5.11
C GLU A 58 2.72 -19.27 4.00
N SER A 59 2.65 -18.00 4.40
CA SER A 59 2.66 -16.85 3.49
C SER A 59 3.97 -16.84 2.71
N LYS A 60 3.97 -17.52 1.57
CA LYS A 60 5.07 -17.50 0.63
C LYS A 60 5.27 -16.05 0.18
N ASN A 61 6.41 -15.49 0.58
CA ASN A 61 6.96 -14.24 0.10
C ASN A 61 7.25 -14.36 -1.41
N TYR A 62 6.20 -14.31 -2.23
CA TYR A 62 6.37 -14.09 -3.65
C TYR A 62 6.81 -12.64 -3.79
N ALA A 63 8.11 -12.43 -4.00
CA ALA A 63 8.66 -11.20 -4.55
C ALA A 63 8.06 -11.01 -5.95
N VAL A 64 6.81 -10.58 -6.02
CA VAL A 64 6.14 -10.22 -7.26
C VAL A 64 6.88 -8.98 -7.74
N LYS A 65 7.61 -9.14 -8.84
CA LYS A 65 8.22 -8.04 -9.59
C LYS A 65 7.07 -7.10 -10.00
N PHE A 66 6.87 -6.05 -9.21
CA PHE A 66 5.73 -5.15 -9.37
C PHE A 66 6.09 -4.13 -10.44
N GLU A 67 5.92 -4.50 -11.71
CA GLU A 67 6.14 -3.61 -12.85
C GLU A 67 4.94 -2.68 -13.01
N ASP A 68 4.88 -1.64 -12.17
CA ASP A 68 3.91 -0.57 -12.29
C ASP A 68 4.29 0.36 -13.46
N SER A 69 3.84 -0.01 -14.66
CA SER A 69 4.09 0.76 -15.87
C SER A 69 3.44 2.15 -15.88
N VAL A 70 2.44 2.40 -15.02
CA VAL A 70 1.75 3.70 -14.93
C VAL A 70 2.58 4.66 -14.09
N LEU A 71 3.00 4.23 -12.90
CA LEU A 71 3.86 5.02 -12.03
C LEU A 71 5.21 5.34 -12.68
N ASP A 72 5.78 4.37 -13.41
CA ASP A 72 7.02 4.56 -14.17
C ASP A 72 6.85 5.62 -15.27
N LYS A 73 5.74 5.60 -16.00
CA LYS A 73 5.44 6.64 -17.00
C LYS A 73 5.21 8.01 -16.37
N MET A 74 4.51 8.07 -15.24
CA MET A 74 4.22 9.34 -14.55
C MET A 74 5.48 10.00 -14.00
N THR A 75 6.39 9.22 -13.42
CA THR A 75 7.66 9.73 -12.87
C THR A 75 8.65 10.16 -13.97
N ARG A 76 8.57 9.58 -15.17
CA ARG A 76 9.39 9.97 -16.32
C ARG A 76 8.79 11.11 -17.15
N HIS A 77 7.53 11.47 -16.92
CA HIS A 77 6.83 12.48 -17.72
C HIS A 77 7.30 13.90 -17.40
N GLU A 78 7.69 14.66 -18.42
CA GLU A 78 8.34 15.97 -18.28
C GLU A 78 7.55 16.98 -17.43
N LYS A 79 6.22 16.98 -17.53
CA LYS A 79 5.35 17.91 -16.77
C LYS A 79 5.01 17.46 -15.35
N LEU A 80 5.24 16.19 -15.02
CA LEU A 80 4.77 15.59 -13.76
C LEU A 80 5.91 15.16 -12.85
N ARG A 81 7.10 14.88 -13.41
CA ARG A 81 8.27 14.44 -12.66
C ARG A 81 8.57 15.35 -11.47
N ASP A 82 8.49 16.67 -11.67
CA ASP A 82 8.89 17.65 -10.66
C ASP A 82 7.91 17.70 -9.46
N MET A 83 6.74 17.07 -9.56
CA MET A 83 5.79 16.91 -8.45
C MET A 83 6.20 15.79 -7.48
N PHE A 84 7.00 14.81 -7.94
CA PHE A 84 7.34 13.62 -7.17
C PHE A 84 8.75 13.74 -6.59
N VAL A 85 8.84 14.21 -5.35
CA VAL A 85 10.13 14.32 -4.64
C VAL A 85 10.65 12.94 -4.20
N LYS A 86 9.74 12.09 -3.69
CA LYS A 86 10.06 10.74 -3.23
C LYS A 86 8.92 9.78 -3.56
N CYS A 87 9.25 8.68 -4.22
CA CYS A 87 8.33 7.56 -4.44
C CYS A 87 8.78 6.38 -3.60
N VAL A 88 7.91 5.88 -2.72
CA VAL A 88 8.17 4.71 -1.90
C VAL A 88 7.16 3.63 -2.27
N VAL A 89 7.67 2.45 -2.64
CA VAL A 89 6.83 1.27 -2.83
C VAL A 89 6.66 0.61 -1.47
N LEU A 90 5.45 0.69 -0.94
CA LEU A 90 5.09 -0.04 0.27
C LEU A 90 4.65 -1.44 -0.16
N MET A 91 5.54 -2.41 0.05
CA MET A 91 5.14 -3.80 0.05
C MET A 91 4.34 -4.04 1.31
N LYS A 92 3.01 -3.98 1.20
CA LYS A 92 2.16 -4.55 2.22
C LYS A 92 2.00 -6.03 1.90
N GLU A 93 2.48 -6.89 2.79
CA GLU A 93 2.20 -8.32 2.71
C GLU A 93 0.70 -8.48 2.52
N ARG A 94 0.35 -9.21 1.45
CA ARG A 94 -1.02 -9.36 1.02
C ARG A 94 -1.68 -10.40 1.90
N ASP A 95 -2.36 -9.98 2.94
CA ASP A 95 -3.50 -10.73 3.47
C ASP A 95 -4.72 -10.36 2.60
N LEU A 96 -4.75 -10.92 1.40
CA LEU A 96 -5.99 -11.06 0.63
C LEU A 96 -6.31 -12.55 0.53
N VAL A 97 -7.00 -13.00 1.57
CA VAL A 97 -7.78 -14.25 1.72
C VAL A 97 -6.97 -15.54 1.68
#